data_AF-A0A956DR10-F1
#
_entry.id   AF-A0A956DR10-F1
#
_cell.length_a   1.000
_cell.length_b   1.000
_cell.length_c   1.000
_cell.angle_alpha   90.00
_cell.angle_beta   90.00
_cell.angle_gamma   90.00
#
_symmetry.space_group_name_H-M   'P 1'
#
loop_
_entity.id
_entity.type
_entity.pdbx_description
1 polymer ?
#
loop_
_entity_poly.entity_id
_entity_poly.type
_entity_poly.pdbx_seq_one_letter_code
_entity_poly.pdbx_strand_id
1 'polypeptide(L)'
;MSSKEPPPRPRFKTVIEEETLPSSRILPERPDHAMVTVLTGPHAGAMFRIDGDRSVIGRAADATIRLQDEGLSWHHASIRRLAGSYYLEDLGSTNGTF
;
A
#
# COMPACT_ATOMS: atom_id res chain seq x y z
N MET A 1 -33.28 10.46 -59.21
CA MET A 1 -32.41 9.29 -59.01
C MET A 1 -31.05 9.83 -58.60
N SER A 2 -30.78 9.90 -57.29
CA SER A 2 -29.59 10.57 -56.75
C SER A 2 -28.57 9.50 -56.35
N SER A 3 -27.51 9.33 -57.14
CA SER A 3 -26.38 8.44 -56.82
C SER A 3 -25.50 9.14 -55.78
N LYS A 4 -25.47 8.60 -54.56
CA LYS A 4 -24.53 9.01 -53.52
C LYS A 4 -23.32 8.09 -53.58
N GLU A 5 -22.16 8.64 -53.91
CA GLU A 5 -20.88 7.93 -53.97
C GLU A 5 -20.49 7.41 -52.57
N PRO A 6 -19.92 6.20 -52.43
CA PRO A 6 -19.55 5.67 -51.12
C PRO A 6 -18.32 6.40 -50.56
N PRO A 7 -18.19 6.51 -49.23
CA PRO A 7 -17.07 7.21 -48.62
C PRO A 7 -15.74 6.48 -48.87
N PRO A 8 -14.61 7.19 -48.98
CA PRO A 8 -13.31 6.55 -49.19
C PRO A 8 -12.92 5.71 -47.97
N ARG A 9 -12.31 4.55 -48.23
CA ARG A 9 -11.76 3.68 -47.18
C ARG A 9 -10.56 4.36 -46.52
N PRO A 10 -10.40 4.30 -45.19
CA PRO A 10 -9.20 4.82 -44.55
C PRO A 10 -8.00 3.95 -44.93
N ARG A 11 -6.97 4.57 -45.52
CA ARG A 11 -5.64 3.95 -45.67
C ARG A 11 -4.94 4.04 -44.32
N PHE A 12 -4.89 2.95 -43.57
CA PHE A 12 -3.95 2.83 -42.46
C PHE A 12 -2.54 2.81 -43.04
N LYS A 13 -1.79 3.90 -42.86
CA LYS A 13 -0.34 3.87 -43.02
C LYS A 13 0.22 3.29 -41.72
N THR A 14 0.76 2.09 -41.79
CA THR A 14 1.63 1.59 -40.72
C THR A 14 2.89 2.42 -40.74
N VAL A 15 2.92 3.47 -39.92
CA VAL A 15 4.17 4.10 -39.52
C VAL A 15 4.57 3.39 -38.24
N ILE A 16 5.56 2.50 -38.34
CA ILE A 16 6.27 2.03 -37.15
C ILE A 16 7.25 3.16 -36.84
N GLU A 17 6.80 4.14 -36.06
CA GLU A 17 7.74 5.04 -35.39
C GLU A 17 8.51 4.16 -34.40
N GLU A 18 9.81 3.97 -34.65
CA GLU A 18 10.74 3.52 -33.62
C GLU A 18 10.73 4.57 -32.51
N GLU A 19 9.77 4.45 -31.60
CA GLU A 19 9.76 5.19 -30.36
C GLU A 19 10.96 4.67 -29.57
N THR A 20 12.05 5.41 -29.65
CA THR A 20 13.26 5.19 -28.87
C THR A 20 12.83 5.23 -27.40
N LEU A 21 12.59 4.06 -26.81
CA LEU A 21 12.19 3.92 -25.42
C LEU A 21 13.22 4.69 -24.58
N PRO A 22 12.83 5.74 -23.83
CA PRO A 22 13.77 6.41 -22.95
C PRO A 22 14.27 5.39 -21.93
N SER A 23 15.57 5.12 -21.97
CA SER A 23 16.28 4.37 -20.95
C SER A 23 16.02 5.05 -19.61
N SER A 24 15.46 4.29 -18.66
CA SER A 24 14.85 4.75 -17.41
C SER A 24 13.51 5.49 -17.56
N ARG A 25 12.43 4.71 -17.57
CA ARG A 25 11.29 5.15 -16.75
C ARG A 25 11.83 5.26 -15.33
N ILE A 26 11.96 6.48 -14.82
CA ILE A 26 11.88 6.70 -13.38
C ILE A 26 10.46 6.25 -13.02
N LEU A 27 10.31 4.96 -12.73
CA LEU A 27 9.17 4.52 -11.95
C LEU A 27 9.28 5.34 -10.67
N PRO A 28 8.24 6.06 -10.22
CA PRO A 28 8.27 6.61 -8.88
C PRO A 28 8.67 5.44 -7.98
N GLU A 29 9.72 5.62 -7.17
CA GLU A 29 10.12 4.69 -6.12
C GLU A 29 8.82 4.13 -5.55
N ARG A 30 8.56 2.83 -5.77
CA ARG A 30 7.31 2.25 -5.28
C ARG A 30 7.30 2.61 -3.80
N PRO A 31 6.31 3.35 -3.29
CA PRO A 31 6.38 3.75 -1.90
C PRO A 31 6.52 2.47 -1.11
N ASP A 32 7.58 2.34 -0.33
CA ASP A 32 7.79 1.15 0.49
C ASP A 32 6.59 1.04 1.42
N HIS A 33 5.61 0.22 1.06
CA HIS A 33 4.39 0.03 1.80
C HIS A 33 4.59 -1.21 2.67
N ALA A 34 4.63 -1.00 4.00
CA ALA A 34 4.62 -2.11 4.94
C ALA A 34 3.17 -2.53 5.26
N MET A 35 3.01 -3.81 5.59
CA MET A 35 1.76 -4.41 6.01
C MET A 35 1.98 -5.17 7.31
N VAL A 36 1.05 -5.05 8.24
CA VAL A 36 0.94 -5.93 9.41
C VAL A 36 -0.15 -6.93 9.14
N THR A 37 0.19 -8.21 9.16
CA THR A 37 -0.75 -9.31 9.03
C THR A 37 -0.88 -10.02 10.36
N VAL A 38 -2.12 -10.21 10.81
CA VAL A 38 -2.40 -11.02 12.00
C VAL A 38 -2.33 -12.49 11.61
N LEU A 39 -1.39 -13.22 12.21
CA LEU A 39 -1.14 -14.61 11.85
C LEU A 39 -2.05 -15.59 12.58
N THR A 40 -2.46 -15.27 13.80
CA THR A 40 -3.19 -16.17 14.71
C THR A 40 -4.21 -15.43 15.56
N GLY A 41 -5.12 -16.19 16.19
CA GLY A 41 -6.16 -15.64 17.06
C GLY A 41 -7.43 -15.22 16.31
N PRO A 42 -8.38 -14.56 17.00
CA PRO A 42 -9.70 -14.21 16.46
C PRO A 42 -9.65 -13.29 15.23
N HIS A 43 -8.55 -12.54 15.09
CA HIS A 43 -8.35 -11.58 13.99
C HIS A 43 -7.43 -12.12 12.89
N ALA A 44 -7.12 -13.44 12.87
CA ALA A 44 -6.21 -14.04 11.90
C ALA A 44 -6.63 -13.74 10.45
N GLY A 45 -5.64 -13.42 9.61
CA GLY A 45 -5.85 -13.00 8.23
C GLY A 45 -6.17 -11.51 8.05
N ALA A 46 -6.44 -10.77 9.13
CA ALA A 46 -6.54 -9.31 9.06
C ALA A 46 -5.21 -8.70 8.61
N MET A 47 -5.30 -7.69 7.75
CA MET A 47 -4.16 -7.00 7.14
C MET A 47 -4.34 -5.49 7.33
N PHE A 48 -3.31 -4.85 7.87
CA PHE A 48 -3.29 -3.41 8.15
C PHE A 48 -2.11 -2.76 7.45
N ARG A 49 -2.41 -1.81 6.57
CA ARG A 49 -1.37 -1.02 5.91
C ARG A 49 -0.72 -0.09 6.93
N ILE A 50 0.60 0.01 6.86
CA ILE A 50 1.34 1.05 7.58
C ILE A 50 1.37 2.28 6.69
N ASP A 51 0.49 3.22 6.98
CA ASP A 51 0.44 4.51 6.31
C ASP A 51 1.04 5.59 7.22
N GLY A 52 1.76 6.55 6.62
CA GLY A 52 2.42 7.65 7.33
C GLY A 52 3.67 7.24 8.12
N ASP A 53 4.08 8.12 9.04
CA ASP A 53 5.34 7.99 9.78
C ASP A 53 5.21 7.22 11.10
N ARG A 54 3.98 7.10 11.62
CA ARG A 54 3.69 6.41 12.89
C ARG A 54 2.33 5.72 12.85
N SER A 55 2.33 4.42 13.11
CA SER A 55 1.13 3.60 13.31
C SER A 55 1.14 3.00 14.72
N VAL A 56 0.04 3.11 15.46
CA VAL A 56 -0.06 2.54 16.82
C VAL A 56 -0.89 1.26 16.78
N ILE A 57 -0.37 0.19 17.40
CA ILE A 57 -1.05 -1.08 17.62
C ILE A 57 -1.62 -1.11 19.04
N GLY A 58 -2.90 -1.46 19.21
CA GLY A 58 -3.49 -1.63 20.53
C GLY A 58 -5.01 -1.75 20.53
N ARG A 59 -5.61 -1.72 21.72
CA ARG A 59 -7.07 -1.81 21.92
C ARG A 59 -7.80 -0.47 21.87
N ALA A 60 -7.07 0.63 22.08
CA ALA A 60 -7.65 1.95 22.19
C ALA A 60 -8.37 2.36 20.90
N ALA A 61 -9.40 3.19 21.03
CA ALA A 61 -10.22 3.62 19.89
C ALA A 61 -9.44 4.51 18.90
N ASP A 62 -8.38 5.16 19.37
CA ASP A 62 -7.47 6.03 18.62
C ASP A 62 -6.24 5.29 18.07
N ALA A 63 -6.10 3.98 18.30
CA ALA A 63 -5.02 3.18 17.72
C ALA A 63 -5.23 3.00 16.20
N THR A 64 -4.19 3.23 15.41
CA THR A 64 -4.20 3.04 13.94
C THR A 64 -4.52 1.59 13.57
N ILE A 65 -3.91 0.65 14.29
CA ILE A 65 -4.11 -0.80 14.16
C ILE A 65 -4.82 -1.24 15.43
N ARG A 66 -6.15 -1.10 15.39
CA ARG A 66 -6.98 -1.45 16.51
C ARG A 66 -7.36 -2.92 16.48
N LEU A 67 -6.96 -3.66 17.50
CA LEU A 67 -7.30 -5.06 17.70
C LEU A 67 -7.93 -5.21 19.08
N GLN A 68 -9.15 -5.73 19.14
CA GLN A 68 -9.80 -6.09 20.39
C GLN A 68 -9.30 -7.46 20.84
N ASP A 69 -8.13 -7.46 21.47
CA ASP A 69 -7.45 -8.65 21.99
C ASP A 69 -6.96 -8.38 23.42
N GLU A 70 -7.27 -9.28 24.35
CA GLU A 70 -6.92 -9.13 25.78
C GLU A 70 -5.40 -9.16 26.01
N GLY A 71 -4.63 -9.77 25.11
CA GLY A 71 -3.18 -9.81 25.15
C GLY A 71 -2.51 -8.47 24.81
N LEU A 72 -3.26 -7.52 24.24
CA LEU A 72 -2.74 -6.20 23.88
C LEU A 72 -3.02 -5.16 24.97
N SER A 73 -2.19 -4.12 25.02
CA SER A 73 -2.47 -2.93 25.84
C SER A 73 -3.31 -1.92 25.04
N TRP A 74 -3.81 -0.87 25.68
CA TRP A 74 -4.56 0.19 25.00
C TRP A 74 -3.74 0.83 23.87
N HIS A 75 -2.51 1.21 24.19
CA HIS A 75 -1.45 1.56 23.24
C HIS A 75 -0.28 0.61 23.52
N HIS A 76 -0.14 -0.44 22.72
CA HIS A 76 0.78 -1.55 23.02
C HIS A 76 2.15 -1.34 22.39
N ALA A 77 2.18 -1.10 21.08
CA ALA A 77 3.40 -0.84 20.34
C ALA A 77 3.16 0.22 19.26
N SER A 78 4.22 0.85 18.78
CA SER A 78 4.16 1.69 17.59
C SER A 78 5.15 1.23 16.53
N ILE A 79 4.73 1.30 15.29
CA ILE A 79 5.59 1.16 14.12
C ILE A 79 5.94 2.57 13.66
N ARG A 80 7.23 2.89 13.61
CA ARG A 80 7.74 4.16 13.09
C ARG A 80 8.48 3.95 11.77
N ARG A 81 8.20 4.81 10.80
CA ARG A 81 8.95 4.87 9.55
C ARG A 81 10.01 5.95 9.65
N LEU A 82 11.28 5.59 9.43
CA LEU A 82 12.41 6.51 9.46
C LEU A 82 13.38 6.16 8.33
N ALA A 83 13.65 7.12 7.45
CA ALA A 83 14.59 6.97 6.32
C ALA A 83 14.35 5.69 5.48
N GLY A 84 13.08 5.37 5.20
CA GLY A 84 12.68 4.18 4.43
C GLY A 84 12.66 2.87 5.22
N SER A 85 13.15 2.86 6.46
CA SER A 85 13.11 1.69 7.35
C SER A 85 11.94 1.76 8.32
N TYR A 86 11.46 0.59 8.74
CA TYR A 86 10.40 0.45 9.74
C TYR A 86 10.96 -0.07 11.06
N TYR A 87 10.58 0.54 12.17
CA TYR A 87 11.00 0.20 13.52
C TYR A 87 9.78 -0.08 14.38
N LEU A 88 9.83 -1.15 15.17
CA LEU A 88 8.83 -1.46 16.17
C LEU A 88 9.32 -0.99 17.54
N GLU A 89 8.48 -0.25 18.26
CA GLU A 89 8.76 0.32 19.58
C GLU A 89 7.64 -0.10 20.53
N ASP A 90 7.99 -0.79 21.61
CA ASP A 90 7.05 -1.07 22.71
C ASP A 90 6.70 0.23 23.45
N LEU A 91 5.41 0.45 23.74
CA LEU A 91 4.93 1.67 24.40
C LEU A 91 4.70 1.50 25.91
N GLY A 92 5.41 0.57 26.55
CA GLY A 92 5.18 0.18 27.93
C GLY A 92 4.02 -0.81 28.04
N SER A 93 3.98 -1.77 27.13
CA SER A 93 2.91 -2.77 27.11
C SER A 93 2.97 -3.69 28.34
N THR A 94 1.82 -4.24 28.72
CA THR A 94 1.72 -5.11 29.91
C THR A 94 2.39 -6.46 29.69
N ASN A 95 2.26 -7.02 28.48
CA ASN A 95 2.77 -8.36 28.15
C ASN A 95 4.11 -8.33 27.39
N GLY A 96 4.61 -7.14 27.06
CA GLY A 96 5.80 -6.93 26.24
C GLY A 96 5.55 -7.10 24.73
N THR A 97 6.55 -6.68 23.95
CA THR A 97 6.63 -6.84 22.50
C THR A 97 7.83 -7.73 22.17
N PHE A 98 7.63 -8.80 21.39
CA PHE A 98 8.65 -9.82 21.06
C PHE A 98 8.52 -10.36 19.64
#